data_AF-A0A8T3V1B0-F1
#
_entry.id   AF-A0A8T3V1B0-F1
#
_cell.length_a   1.000
_cell.length_b   1.000
_cell.length_c   1.000
_cell.angle_alpha   90.00
_cell.angle_beta   90.00
_cell.angle_gamma   90.00
#
_symmetry.space_group_name_H-M   'P 1'
#
loop_
_entity.id
_entity.type
_entity.pdbx_description
1 polymer ?
#
loop_
_entity_poly.entity_id
_entity_poly.type
_entity_poly.pdbx_seq_one_letter_code
_entity_poly.pdbx_strand_id
1 'polypeptide(L)'
;MGEKICINCGETVNDNANFCPNCKSTSFRHKAEVTANSKPSIIHSLFYWEVDGKYILAKSKLAALFTFAVMILSTFVSPVVPGMIILTAIFTLLVFLIGYLGHYFKFKPSKAKLDNNDLGFITDLKHLLFYWQSKKTGEYVLSKTKVFSILIFIIFSLIAVVSNSPALVVYVVIGLIFAIPASIIGFVIHKITYEDDTNAKRVSYTETQKMEPPKKTVETAPQVSVHEFDEYEKQLDDLKNEYYKKDSRARELIEKKFEPPQMTYTKFISVVDSSTKLFNQEADNISNIIRLASEDSPRIESEIKSKFNTLNSISDKLDGLIDELVLSLDPAGNDDVEGLLGDMENLIDSIKNYD
;
A
#
# COMPACT_ATOMS: atom_id res chain seq x y z
N MET A 1 14.56 26.48 -18.31
CA MET A 1 14.93 26.75 -16.90
C MET A 1 14.73 25.44 -16.17
N GLY A 2 15.76 24.93 -15.48
CA GLY A 2 15.64 23.67 -14.76
C GLY A 2 14.82 23.84 -13.47
N GLU A 3 14.26 22.73 -13.01
CA GLU A 3 13.48 22.65 -11.77
C GLU A 3 14.10 21.56 -10.89
N LYS A 4 14.10 21.79 -9.58
CA LYS A 4 14.51 20.82 -8.56
C LYS A 4 13.42 20.66 -7.50
N ILE A 5 13.40 19.51 -6.84
CA ILE A 5 12.38 19.16 -5.85
C ILE A 5 13.05 19.23 -4.48
N CYS A 6 12.46 19.96 -3.53
CA CYS A 6 12.93 19.98 -2.16
C CYS A 6 12.78 18.58 -1.53
N ILE A 7 13.85 18.04 -0.96
CA ILE A 7 13.84 16.70 -0.35
C ILE A 7 12.96 16.68 0.90
N ASN A 8 12.88 17.79 1.63
CA ASN A 8 12.17 17.85 2.90
C ASN A 8 10.64 17.97 2.75
N CYS A 9 10.16 18.87 1.88
CA CYS A 9 8.72 19.12 1.71
C CYS A 9 8.14 18.67 0.36
N GLY A 10 8.96 18.20 -0.58
CA GLY A 10 8.51 17.75 -1.90
C GLY A 10 8.13 18.86 -2.88
N GLU A 11 8.32 20.13 -2.52
CA GLU A 11 7.90 21.26 -3.35
C GLU A 11 8.87 21.51 -4.51
N THR A 12 8.32 21.86 -5.67
CA THR A 12 9.12 22.14 -6.86
C THR A 12 9.61 23.58 -6.83
N VAL A 13 10.91 23.77 -6.94
CA VAL A 13 11.55 25.08 -6.92
C VAL A 13 12.42 25.29 -8.16
N ASN A 14 12.66 26.55 -8.49
CA ASN A 14 13.56 26.93 -9.58
C ASN A 14 14.99 26.42 -9.28
N ASP A 15 15.73 25.97 -10.30
CA ASP A 15 17.11 25.49 -10.15
C ASP A 15 18.03 26.50 -9.44
N ASN A 16 17.78 27.79 -9.64
CA ASN A 16 18.56 28.87 -9.03
C ASN A 16 18.23 29.11 -7.54
N ALA A 17 17.23 28.45 -6.97
CA ALA A 17 16.83 28.66 -5.57
C ALA A 17 17.81 27.97 -4.61
N ASN A 18 18.48 28.73 -3.75
CA ASN A 18 19.42 28.17 -2.76
C ASN A 18 18.73 27.53 -1.55
N PHE A 19 17.45 27.84 -1.33
CA PHE A 19 16.63 27.32 -0.23
C PHE A 19 15.18 27.16 -0.69
N CYS A 20 14.47 26.20 -0.08
CA CYS A 20 13.06 25.98 -0.36
C CYS A 20 12.24 27.15 0.21
N PRO A 21 11.38 27.81 -0.58
CA PRO A 21 10.56 28.92 -0.08
C PRO A 21 9.54 28.46 0.96
N ASN A 22 9.16 27.18 0.97
CA ASN A 22 8.18 26.64 1.90
C ASN A 22 8.82 26.18 3.23
N CYS A 23 9.82 25.29 3.17
CA CYS A 23 10.42 24.70 4.38
C CYS A 23 11.84 25.19 4.71
N LYS A 24 12.38 26.16 3.97
CA LYS A 24 13.75 26.71 4.10
C LYS A 24 14.90 25.70 3.98
N SER A 25 14.62 24.43 3.66
CA SER A 25 15.65 23.40 3.43
C SER A 25 16.54 23.75 2.23
N THR A 26 17.84 23.46 2.36
CA THR A 26 18.85 23.56 1.30
C THR A 26 19.03 22.25 0.52
N SER A 27 18.29 21.21 0.90
CA SER A 27 18.39 19.87 0.31
C SER A 27 17.42 19.72 -0.85
N PHE A 28 17.97 19.50 -2.05
CA PHE A 28 17.21 19.37 -3.29
C PHE A 28 17.66 18.14 -4.08
N ARG A 29 16.72 17.56 -4.84
CA ARG A 29 17.03 16.60 -5.91
C ARG A 29 16.64 17.18 -7.26
N HIS A 30 17.48 17.04 -8.27
CA HIS A 30 17.15 17.55 -9.61
C HIS A 30 16.00 16.75 -10.21
N LYS A 31 14.99 17.43 -10.78
CA LYS A 31 13.83 16.77 -11.40
C LYS A 31 14.23 15.85 -12.55
N ALA A 32 15.32 16.18 -13.25
CA ALA A 32 15.92 15.35 -14.31
C ALA A 32 16.52 14.03 -13.78
N GLU A 33 17.07 14.03 -12.57
CA GLU A 33 17.67 12.84 -11.94
C GLU A 33 16.59 11.85 -11.49
N VAL A 34 15.42 12.37 -11.08
CA VAL A 34 14.21 11.58 -10.84
C VAL A 34 13.73 10.87 -12.10
N THR A 35 13.72 11.58 -13.23
CA THR A 35 13.22 11.04 -14.48
C THR A 35 14.23 10.12 -15.18
N ALA A 36 15.52 10.26 -14.89
CA ALA A 36 16.58 9.40 -15.44
C ALA A 36 16.68 8.05 -14.70
N ASN A 37 16.55 8.03 -13.37
CA ASN A 37 16.65 6.81 -12.56
C ASN A 37 15.32 6.04 -12.45
N SER A 38 14.22 6.58 -12.96
CA SER A 38 12.91 5.93 -13.02
C SER A 38 12.38 5.79 -14.45
N LYS A 39 13.25 5.62 -15.45
CA LYS A 39 12.79 5.03 -16.72
C LYS A 39 12.67 3.53 -16.48
N PRO A 40 11.49 2.98 -16.14
CA PRO A 40 11.33 1.53 -16.12
C PRO A 40 11.81 0.99 -17.47
N SER A 41 12.65 -0.02 -17.39
CA SER A 41 13.57 -0.39 -18.46
C SER A 41 12.89 -0.73 -19.79
N ILE A 42 11.59 -1.08 -19.80
CA ILE A 42 10.79 -1.23 -21.03
C ILE A 42 9.32 -0.90 -20.71
N ILE A 43 8.87 0.34 -20.90
CA ILE A 43 7.43 0.63 -20.92
C ILE A 43 6.90 0.28 -22.30
N HIS A 44 6.19 -0.83 -22.37
CA HIS A 44 5.51 -1.23 -23.58
C HIS A 44 4.33 -0.28 -23.85
N SER A 45 4.48 0.67 -24.78
CA SER A 45 3.43 1.62 -25.22
C SER A 45 2.10 0.96 -25.61
N LEU A 46 2.14 -0.34 -25.90
CA LEU A 46 1.01 -1.23 -26.13
C LEU A 46 0.05 -1.33 -24.92
N PHE A 47 0.53 -1.17 -23.68
CA PHE A 47 -0.28 -1.37 -22.47
C PHE A 47 -0.54 -0.09 -21.67
N TYR A 48 0.15 1.01 -21.97
CA TYR A 48 0.05 2.25 -21.18
C TYR A 48 -0.44 3.44 -22.02
N TRP A 49 -1.09 4.38 -21.37
CA TRP A 49 -1.31 5.74 -21.87
C TRP A 49 -0.26 6.65 -21.24
N GLU A 50 0.31 7.55 -22.03
CA GLU A 50 1.14 8.63 -21.52
C GLU A 50 0.24 9.84 -21.27
N VAL A 51 0.18 10.29 -20.00
CA VAL A 51 -0.59 11.48 -19.58
C VAL A 51 0.33 12.30 -18.68
N ASP A 52 0.65 13.52 -19.10
CA ASP A 52 1.52 14.46 -18.36
C ASP A 52 2.89 13.86 -17.96
N GLY A 53 3.52 13.10 -18.86
CA GLY A 53 4.82 12.45 -18.61
C GLY A 53 4.76 11.27 -17.63
N LYS A 54 3.56 10.80 -17.28
CA LYS A 54 3.33 9.59 -16.48
C LYS A 54 2.67 8.50 -17.32
N TYR A 55 3.11 7.27 -17.13
CA TYR A 55 2.55 6.10 -17.80
C TYR A 55 1.47 5.48 -16.93
N ILE A 56 0.23 5.45 -17.43
CA ILE A 56 -0.94 4.91 -16.74
C ILE A 56 -1.37 3.65 -17.48
N LEU A 57 -1.56 2.54 -16.76
CA LEU A 57 -2.00 1.27 -17.37
C LEU A 57 -3.36 1.47 -18.06
N ALA A 58 -3.37 1.27 -19.38
CA ALA A 58 -4.53 1.41 -20.22
C ALA A 58 -5.39 0.14 -20.13
N LYS A 59 -6.33 0.10 -19.18
CA LYS A 59 -7.24 -1.04 -18.99
C LYS A 59 -7.96 -1.47 -20.28
N SER A 60 -8.27 -0.51 -21.15
CA SER A 60 -8.88 -0.76 -22.47
C SER A 60 -7.94 -1.46 -23.45
N LYS A 61 -6.66 -1.04 -23.54
CA LYS A 61 -5.66 -1.69 -24.39
C LYS A 61 -5.39 -3.12 -23.92
N LEU A 62 -5.27 -3.31 -22.61
CA LEU A 62 -5.04 -4.63 -22.03
C LEU A 62 -6.23 -5.57 -22.25
N ALA A 63 -7.46 -5.09 -22.07
CA ALA A 63 -8.67 -5.87 -22.37
C ALA A 63 -8.74 -6.26 -23.86
N ALA A 64 -8.40 -5.35 -24.77
CA ALA A 64 -8.38 -5.61 -26.21
C ALA A 64 -7.33 -6.68 -26.56
N LEU A 65 -6.11 -6.56 -26.06
CA LEU A 65 -5.04 -7.54 -26.30
C LEU A 65 -5.36 -8.91 -25.73
N PHE A 66 -5.93 -8.96 -24.52
CA PHE A 66 -6.36 -10.23 -23.91
C PHE A 66 -7.47 -10.88 -24.73
N THR A 67 -8.47 -10.10 -25.15
CA THR A 67 -9.56 -10.58 -26.01
C THR A 67 -9.01 -11.14 -27.33
N PHE A 68 -8.10 -10.41 -27.96
CA PHE A 68 -7.45 -10.82 -29.20
C PHE A 68 -6.67 -12.13 -29.01
N ALA A 69 -5.89 -12.25 -27.94
CA ALA A 69 -5.12 -13.45 -27.63
C ALA A 69 -6.01 -14.68 -27.39
N VAL A 70 -7.08 -14.54 -26.59
CA VAL A 70 -8.04 -15.63 -26.34
C VAL A 70 -8.71 -16.08 -27.64
N MET A 71 -9.11 -15.13 -28.48
CA MET A 71 -9.77 -15.44 -29.73
C MET A 71 -8.82 -16.10 -30.75
N ILE A 72 -7.57 -15.63 -30.87
CA ILE A 72 -6.54 -16.33 -31.65
C ILE A 72 -6.30 -17.74 -31.12
N LEU A 73 -6.19 -17.92 -29.81
CA LEU A 73 -6.02 -19.26 -29.23
C LEU A 73 -7.18 -20.17 -29.63
N SER A 74 -8.41 -19.64 -29.65
CA SER A 74 -9.58 -20.40 -30.09
C SER A 74 -9.56 -20.76 -31.58
N THR A 75 -8.86 -19.99 -32.42
CA THR A 75 -8.70 -20.35 -33.85
C THR A 75 -7.71 -21.48 -34.08
N PHE A 76 -6.84 -21.81 -33.12
CA PHE A 76 -5.95 -22.97 -33.21
C PHE A 76 -6.62 -24.29 -32.80
N VAL A 77 -7.68 -24.23 -32.00
CA VAL A 77 -8.35 -25.42 -31.44
C VAL A 77 -9.43 -25.98 -32.37
N SER A 78 -9.94 -25.16 -33.30
CA SER A 78 -10.97 -25.56 -34.26
C SER A 78 -10.49 -25.26 -35.68
N PRO A 79 -10.80 -26.09 -36.70
CA PRO A 79 -10.56 -25.74 -38.10
C PRO A 79 -11.45 -24.55 -38.47
N VAL A 80 -10.94 -23.35 -38.20
CA VAL A 80 -11.75 -22.14 -38.23
C VAL A 80 -11.91 -21.60 -39.65
N VAL A 81 -13.18 -21.34 -40.01
CA VAL A 81 -13.61 -20.59 -41.19
C VAL A 81 -13.07 -19.14 -41.11
N PRO A 82 -12.49 -18.57 -42.18
CA PRO A 82 -11.93 -17.20 -42.21
C PRO A 82 -12.81 -16.10 -41.58
N GLY A 83 -14.13 -16.29 -41.55
CA GLY A 83 -15.09 -15.39 -40.91
C GLY A 83 -14.87 -15.16 -39.40
N MET A 84 -14.31 -16.12 -38.67
CA MET A 84 -14.05 -15.94 -37.23
C MET A 84 -12.86 -15.00 -36.95
N ILE A 85 -11.88 -14.91 -37.87
CA ILE A 85 -10.77 -13.96 -37.74
C ILE A 85 -11.31 -12.54 -37.87
N ILE A 86 -12.20 -12.31 -38.84
CA ILE A 86 -12.87 -11.02 -39.04
C ILE A 86 -13.74 -10.68 -37.82
N LEU A 87 -14.53 -11.64 -37.33
CA LEU A 87 -15.36 -11.44 -36.14
C LEU A 87 -14.51 -11.11 -34.90
N THR A 88 -13.36 -11.78 -34.75
CA THR A 88 -12.37 -11.52 -33.68
C THR A 88 -11.84 -10.10 -33.74
N ALA A 89 -11.45 -9.63 -34.93
CA ALA A 89 -10.95 -8.29 -35.12
C ALA A 89 -12.02 -7.23 -34.81
N ILE A 90 -13.25 -7.44 -35.28
CA ILE A 90 -14.39 -6.57 -34.98
C ILE A 90 -14.65 -6.50 -33.49
N PHE A 91 -14.72 -7.65 -32.81
CA PHE A 91 -15.00 -7.71 -31.37
C PHE A 91 -13.88 -7.05 -30.55
N THR A 92 -12.62 -7.29 -30.91
CA THR A 92 -11.45 -6.65 -30.28
C THR A 92 -11.50 -5.13 -30.42
N LEU A 93 -11.83 -4.63 -31.63
CA LEU A 93 -11.99 -3.20 -31.89
C LEU A 93 -13.14 -2.61 -31.05
N LEU A 94 -14.25 -3.33 -30.92
CA LEU A 94 -15.41 -2.90 -30.15
C LEU A 94 -15.08 -2.78 -28.65
N VAL A 95 -14.40 -3.78 -28.07
CA VAL A 95 -13.91 -3.76 -26.68
C VAL A 95 -12.94 -2.59 -26.47
N PHE A 96 -12.03 -2.36 -27.42
CA PHE A 96 -11.11 -1.23 -27.37
C PHE A 96 -11.86 0.11 -27.37
N LEU A 97 -12.82 0.30 -28.28
CA LEU A 97 -13.61 1.53 -28.41
C LEU A 97 -14.45 1.81 -27.16
N ILE A 98 -15.12 0.79 -26.60
CA ILE A 98 -15.88 0.94 -25.34
C ILE A 98 -14.95 1.38 -24.21
N GLY A 99 -13.79 0.73 -24.08
CA GLY A 99 -12.81 1.08 -23.05
C GLY A 99 -12.20 2.47 -23.25
N TYR A 100 -11.97 2.87 -24.50
CA TYR A 100 -11.48 4.20 -24.88
C TYR A 100 -12.50 5.28 -24.54
N LEU A 101 -13.77 5.09 -24.93
CA LEU A 101 -14.87 6.00 -24.60
C LEU A 101 -15.04 6.11 -23.08
N GLY A 102 -15.02 4.99 -22.35
CA GLY A 102 -15.11 4.98 -20.89
C GLY A 102 -13.96 5.72 -20.20
N HIS A 103 -12.76 5.73 -20.79
CA HIS A 103 -11.65 6.56 -20.34
C HIS A 103 -11.90 8.05 -20.65
N TYR A 104 -12.31 8.36 -21.88
CA TYR A 104 -12.60 9.73 -22.32
C TYR A 104 -13.68 10.42 -21.48
N PHE A 105 -14.72 9.69 -21.07
CA PHE A 105 -15.81 10.23 -20.25
C PHE A 105 -15.51 10.32 -18.74
N LYS A 106 -14.41 9.75 -18.25
CA LYS A 106 -14.03 9.86 -16.82
C LYS A 106 -13.21 11.12 -16.57
N PHE A 107 -13.84 12.11 -15.94
CA PHE A 107 -13.27 13.44 -15.65
C PHE A 107 -12.03 13.48 -14.73
N LYS A 108 -11.60 12.37 -14.12
CA LYS A 108 -10.35 12.28 -13.36
C LYS A 108 -9.79 10.85 -13.44
N PRO A 109 -8.77 10.56 -14.26
CA PRO A 109 -8.11 9.26 -14.21
C PRO A 109 -7.53 9.04 -12.81
N SER A 110 -7.73 7.85 -12.24
CA SER A 110 -7.09 7.51 -10.96
C SER A 110 -5.59 7.54 -11.18
N LYS A 111 -4.90 8.48 -10.51
CA LYS A 111 -3.45 8.59 -10.50
C LYS A 111 -2.86 7.45 -9.67
N ALA A 112 -2.96 6.22 -10.18
CA ALA A 112 -2.24 5.08 -9.61
C ALA A 112 -0.77 5.33 -9.87
N LYS A 113 -0.03 5.68 -8.82
CA LYS A 113 1.42 5.82 -8.88
C LYS A 113 1.99 4.41 -8.78
N LEU A 114 2.51 3.89 -9.89
CA LEU A 114 3.32 2.66 -9.86
C LEU A 114 4.73 3.09 -9.47
N ASP A 115 5.05 2.99 -8.18
CA ASP A 115 6.45 3.07 -7.73
C ASP A 115 7.06 1.65 -7.86
N ASN A 116 8.17 1.55 -8.60
CA ASN A 116 9.02 0.37 -8.82
C ASN A 116 8.31 -0.96 -9.12
N ASN A 117 7.97 -1.18 -10.40
CA ASN A 117 7.57 -2.50 -10.90
C ASN A 117 8.76 -3.22 -11.56
N ASP A 118 9.62 -3.83 -10.75
CA ASP A 118 10.80 -4.56 -11.22
C ASP A 118 10.45 -5.87 -11.98
N LEU A 119 9.18 -6.30 -11.92
CA LEU A 119 8.68 -7.55 -12.52
C LEU A 119 7.78 -7.33 -13.76
N GLY A 120 7.63 -6.10 -14.24
CA GLY A 120 7.01 -5.77 -15.54
C GLY A 120 5.53 -6.12 -15.71
N PHE A 121 5.13 -6.42 -16.96
CA PHE A 121 3.74 -6.64 -17.40
C PHE A 121 2.98 -7.73 -16.61
N ILE A 122 3.66 -8.80 -16.19
CA ILE A 122 3.03 -9.90 -15.45
C ILE A 122 2.52 -9.44 -14.10
N THR A 123 3.27 -8.58 -13.41
CA THR A 123 2.88 -8.01 -12.13
C THR A 123 1.70 -7.07 -12.29
N ASP A 124 1.65 -6.28 -13.36
CA ASP A 124 0.50 -5.42 -13.66
C ASP A 124 -0.75 -6.23 -13.99
N LEU A 125 -0.59 -7.32 -14.75
CA LEU A 125 -1.67 -8.25 -15.04
C LEU A 125 -2.17 -8.92 -13.76
N LYS A 126 -1.24 -9.37 -12.89
CA LYS A 126 -1.56 -9.94 -11.58
C LYS A 126 -2.34 -8.93 -10.73
N HIS A 127 -1.88 -7.69 -10.61
CA HIS A 127 -2.57 -6.65 -9.84
C HIS A 127 -3.95 -6.33 -10.43
N LEU A 128 -4.06 -6.23 -11.76
CA LEU A 128 -5.33 -5.96 -12.43
C LEU A 128 -6.34 -7.08 -12.20
N LEU A 129 -5.91 -8.33 -12.35
CA LEU A 129 -6.78 -9.50 -12.30
C LEU A 129 -7.11 -9.92 -10.86
N PHE A 130 -6.20 -9.78 -9.92
CA PHE A 130 -6.39 -10.34 -8.59
C PHE A 130 -6.56 -9.31 -7.48
N TYR A 131 -6.14 -8.06 -7.67
CA TYR A 131 -6.09 -7.08 -6.58
C TYR A 131 -6.99 -5.87 -6.82
N TRP A 132 -7.50 -5.29 -5.75
CA TRP A 132 -8.05 -3.94 -5.73
C TRP A 132 -6.98 -2.99 -5.18
N GLN A 133 -6.83 -1.83 -5.80
CA GLN A 133 -5.95 -0.80 -5.28
C GLN A 133 -6.75 0.15 -4.38
N SER A 134 -6.32 0.28 -3.14
CA SER A 134 -6.86 1.28 -2.21
C SER A 134 -6.53 2.68 -2.75
N LYS A 135 -7.56 3.53 -2.88
CA LYS A 135 -7.34 4.93 -3.32
C LYS A 135 -6.59 5.77 -2.27
N LYS A 136 -6.69 5.40 -0.99
CA LYS A 136 -6.10 6.14 0.13
C LYS A 136 -4.65 5.72 0.38
N THR A 137 -4.41 4.43 0.57
CA THR A 137 -3.09 3.90 0.93
C THR A 137 -2.24 3.55 -0.29
N GLY A 138 -2.85 3.40 -1.47
CA GLY A 138 -2.16 2.90 -2.66
C GLY A 138 -1.88 1.39 -2.63
N GLU A 139 -2.13 0.72 -1.50
CA GLU A 139 -1.89 -0.69 -1.30
C GLU A 139 -2.84 -1.57 -2.12
N TYR A 140 -2.36 -2.75 -2.50
CA TYR A 140 -3.10 -3.74 -3.27
C TYR A 140 -3.68 -4.81 -2.35
N VAL A 141 -5.00 -4.86 -2.24
CA VAL A 141 -5.72 -5.88 -1.44
C VAL A 141 -6.25 -6.96 -2.37
N LEU A 142 -6.03 -8.23 -2.01
CA LEU A 142 -6.51 -9.36 -2.81
C LEU A 142 -8.04 -9.36 -2.89
N SER A 143 -8.56 -9.38 -4.12
CA SER A 143 -9.98 -9.39 -4.42
C SER A 143 -10.49 -10.82 -4.55
N LYS A 144 -11.11 -11.32 -3.48
CA LYS A 144 -11.79 -12.63 -3.48
C LYS A 144 -12.80 -12.76 -4.63
N THR A 145 -13.47 -11.65 -4.97
CA THR A 145 -14.50 -11.63 -6.00
C THR A 145 -13.92 -11.67 -7.42
N LYS A 146 -12.81 -10.99 -7.69
CA LYS A 146 -12.12 -11.13 -8.97
C LYS A 146 -11.52 -12.53 -9.15
N VAL A 147 -10.93 -13.10 -8.09
CA VAL A 147 -10.44 -14.49 -8.09
C VAL A 147 -11.58 -15.44 -8.47
N PHE A 148 -12.75 -15.29 -7.85
CA PHE A 148 -13.91 -16.12 -8.14
C PHE A 148 -14.43 -15.96 -9.58
N SER A 149 -14.51 -14.72 -10.10
CA SER A 149 -14.87 -14.47 -11.50
C SER A 149 -13.91 -15.12 -12.49
N ILE A 150 -12.60 -15.06 -12.22
CA ILE A 150 -11.57 -15.71 -13.05
C ILE A 150 -11.73 -17.23 -12.99
N LEU A 151 -11.99 -17.78 -11.81
CA LEU A 151 -12.18 -19.22 -11.62
C LEU A 151 -13.41 -19.73 -12.36
N ILE A 152 -14.54 -19.01 -12.31
CA ILE A 152 -15.73 -19.31 -13.13
C ILE A 152 -15.36 -19.34 -14.61
N PHE A 153 -14.67 -18.31 -15.10
CA PHE A 153 -14.28 -18.22 -16.50
C PHE A 153 -13.38 -19.39 -16.93
N ILE A 154 -12.40 -19.76 -16.08
CA ILE A 154 -11.51 -20.90 -16.34
C ILE A 154 -12.29 -22.22 -16.37
N ILE A 155 -13.24 -22.46 -15.45
CA ILE A 155 -14.06 -23.68 -15.43
C ILE A 155 -14.85 -23.81 -16.74
N PHE A 156 -15.55 -22.76 -17.15
CA PHE A 156 -16.31 -22.79 -18.41
C PHE A 156 -15.41 -22.96 -19.63
N SER A 157 -14.22 -22.35 -19.63
CA SER A 157 -13.23 -22.52 -20.69
C SER A 157 -12.71 -23.97 -20.75
N LEU A 158 -12.46 -24.59 -19.60
CA LEU A 158 -12.03 -26.00 -19.51
C LEU A 158 -13.13 -26.94 -20.01
N ILE A 159 -14.38 -26.72 -19.62
CA ILE A 159 -15.54 -27.49 -20.13
C ILE A 159 -15.62 -27.36 -21.66
N ALA A 160 -15.43 -26.14 -22.19
CA ALA A 160 -15.44 -25.88 -23.62
C ALA A 160 -14.38 -26.71 -24.35
N VAL A 161 -13.15 -26.76 -23.81
CA VAL A 161 -12.04 -27.54 -24.38
C VAL A 161 -12.30 -29.05 -24.27
N VAL A 162 -12.71 -29.55 -23.10
CA VAL A 162 -12.92 -30.99 -22.87
C VAL A 162 -14.09 -31.53 -23.70
N SER A 163 -15.13 -30.72 -23.93
CA SER A 163 -16.29 -31.15 -24.71
C SER A 163 -16.02 -31.35 -26.20
N ASN A 164 -14.88 -30.86 -26.72
CA ASN A 164 -14.51 -30.87 -28.15
C ASN A 164 -15.67 -30.49 -29.08
N SER A 165 -16.54 -29.61 -28.60
CA SER A 165 -17.79 -29.26 -29.26
C SER A 165 -17.60 -28.01 -30.12
N PRO A 166 -18.21 -27.93 -31.31
CA PRO A 166 -18.28 -26.67 -32.06
C PRO A 166 -18.96 -25.54 -31.24
N ALA A 167 -19.61 -25.88 -30.13
CA ALA A 167 -20.15 -24.95 -29.15
C ALA A 167 -19.09 -24.33 -28.20
N LEU A 168 -17.79 -24.44 -28.48
CA LEU A 168 -16.73 -23.79 -27.67
C LEU A 168 -17.05 -22.30 -27.41
N VAL A 169 -17.47 -21.59 -28.47
CA VAL A 169 -17.89 -20.18 -28.38
C VAL A 169 -19.07 -20.00 -27.42
N VAL A 170 -20.05 -20.91 -27.45
CA VAL A 170 -21.22 -20.86 -26.57
C VAL A 170 -20.81 -21.00 -25.11
N TYR A 171 -19.92 -21.94 -24.78
CA TYR A 171 -19.43 -22.12 -23.41
C TYR A 171 -18.62 -20.92 -22.91
N VAL A 172 -17.78 -20.32 -23.76
CA VAL A 172 -17.04 -19.08 -23.41
C VAL A 172 -18.01 -17.92 -23.16
N VAL A 173 -19.02 -17.76 -24.01
CA VAL A 173 -20.07 -16.73 -23.85
C VAL A 173 -20.85 -16.95 -22.55
N ILE A 174 -21.24 -18.19 -22.25
CA ILE A 174 -21.90 -18.54 -20.99
C ILE A 174 -20.98 -18.21 -19.80
N GLY A 175 -19.70 -18.56 -19.87
CA GLY A 175 -18.71 -18.23 -18.85
C GLY A 175 -18.61 -16.72 -18.59
N LEU A 176 -18.65 -15.89 -19.64
CA LEU A 176 -18.67 -14.43 -19.52
C LEU A 176 -19.98 -13.91 -18.91
N ILE A 177 -21.13 -14.50 -19.28
CA ILE A 177 -22.44 -14.16 -18.71
C ILE A 177 -22.46 -14.36 -17.20
N PHE A 178 -21.72 -15.33 -16.65
CA PHE A 178 -21.61 -15.53 -15.20
C PHE A 178 -20.47 -14.74 -14.57
N ALA A 179 -19.32 -14.62 -15.23
CA ALA A 179 -18.14 -13.95 -14.67
C ALA A 179 -18.34 -12.42 -14.53
N ILE A 180 -19.03 -11.78 -15.49
CA ILE A 180 -19.25 -10.32 -15.50
C ILE A 180 -20.14 -9.90 -14.32
N PRO A 181 -21.35 -10.47 -14.11
CA PRO A 181 -22.17 -10.14 -12.94
C PRO A 181 -21.45 -10.41 -11.62
N ALA A 182 -20.73 -11.53 -11.49
CA ALA A 182 -19.95 -11.81 -10.29
C ALA A 182 -18.89 -10.73 -10.01
N SER A 183 -18.23 -10.23 -11.06
CA SER A 183 -17.25 -9.15 -10.93
C SER A 183 -17.91 -7.81 -10.59
N ILE A 184 -19.11 -7.52 -11.12
CA ILE A 184 -19.86 -6.30 -10.83
C ILE A 184 -20.36 -6.32 -9.37
N ILE A 185 -20.97 -7.43 -8.93
CA ILE A 185 -21.40 -7.64 -7.55
C ILE A 185 -20.21 -7.47 -6.62
N GLY A 186 -19.07 -8.08 -6.96
CA GLY A 186 -17.86 -7.96 -6.17
C GLY A 186 -17.30 -6.54 -6.09
N PHE A 187 -17.42 -5.77 -7.17
CA PHE A 187 -17.07 -4.35 -7.18
C PHE A 187 -18.02 -3.52 -6.31
N VAL A 188 -19.33 -3.79 -6.36
CA VAL A 188 -20.33 -3.12 -5.52
C VAL A 188 -20.10 -3.42 -4.04
N ILE A 189 -19.90 -4.69 -3.67
CA ILE A 189 -19.59 -5.10 -2.29
C ILE A 189 -18.31 -4.40 -1.82
N HIS A 190 -17.23 -4.45 -2.62
CA HIS A 190 -15.98 -3.78 -2.27
C HIS A 190 -16.20 -2.27 -2.09
N LYS A 191 -16.96 -1.63 -2.98
CA LYS A 191 -17.26 -0.20 -2.86
C LYS A 191 -17.99 0.09 -1.55
N ILE A 192 -19.04 -0.67 -1.20
CA ILE A 192 -19.83 -0.46 0.01
C ILE A 192 -19.00 -0.73 1.28
N THR A 193 -18.26 -1.85 1.31
CA THR A 193 -17.49 -2.28 2.48
C THR A 193 -16.25 -1.43 2.75
N TYR A 194 -15.64 -0.84 1.72
CA TYR A 194 -14.41 -0.02 1.88
C TYR A 194 -14.64 1.49 1.76
N GLU A 195 -15.78 1.99 1.24
CA GLU A 195 -16.08 3.43 1.31
C GLU A 195 -16.68 3.86 2.66
N ASP A 196 -17.22 2.97 3.49
CA ASP A 196 -17.92 3.42 4.72
C ASP A 196 -16.97 3.87 5.87
N ASP A 197 -15.70 3.49 5.83
CA ASP A 197 -14.65 4.06 6.71
C ASP A 197 -14.26 5.51 6.33
N THR A 198 -15.09 6.20 5.54
CA THR A 198 -14.93 7.63 5.22
C THR A 198 -15.88 8.54 6.00
N ASN A 199 -16.83 7.97 6.74
CA ASN A 199 -17.74 8.74 7.61
C ASN A 199 -17.29 8.79 9.07
N ALA A 200 -16.12 8.22 9.41
CA ALA A 200 -15.40 8.56 10.64
C ALA A 200 -15.00 10.04 10.58
N LYS A 201 -15.92 10.87 11.09
CA LYS A 201 -15.86 12.32 11.33
C LYS A 201 -14.62 13.00 10.74
N ARG A 202 -14.79 13.61 9.56
CA ARG A 202 -14.19 14.94 9.37
C ARG A 202 -14.78 15.81 10.47
N VAL A 203 -14.06 15.97 11.57
CA VAL A 203 -14.27 17.07 12.49
C VAL A 203 -14.15 18.31 11.63
N SER A 204 -15.30 18.92 11.36
CA SER A 204 -15.37 20.22 10.72
C SER A 204 -14.58 21.16 11.62
N TYR A 205 -13.38 21.53 11.20
CA TYR A 205 -12.66 22.62 11.83
C TYR A 205 -13.55 23.85 11.68
N THR A 206 -14.19 24.22 12.78
CA THR A 206 -14.86 25.50 12.92
C THR A 206 -13.83 26.57 12.60
N GLU A 207 -14.12 27.31 11.54
CA GLU A 207 -13.40 28.49 11.07
C GLU A 207 -12.93 29.34 12.26
N THR A 208 -11.62 29.32 12.49
CA THR A 208 -10.99 30.05 13.59
C THR A 208 -11.20 31.53 13.36
N GLN A 209 -11.80 32.18 14.37
CA GLN A 209 -11.97 33.61 14.44
C GLN A 209 -10.67 34.34 14.10
N LYS A 210 -10.83 35.35 13.26
CA LYS A 210 -9.84 36.35 12.85
C LYS A 210 -9.24 37.01 14.11
N MET A 211 -8.08 36.52 14.57
CA MET A 211 -7.32 37.18 15.63
C MET A 211 -6.60 38.41 15.06
N GLU A 212 -6.76 39.50 15.80
CA GLU A 212 -6.16 40.81 15.59
C GLU A 212 -4.64 40.75 15.79
N PRO A 213 -3.83 41.47 14.99
CA PRO A 213 -2.37 41.33 15.01
C PRO A 213 -1.76 41.86 16.32
N PRO A 214 -0.83 41.13 16.96
CA PRO A 214 -0.16 41.61 18.15
C PRO A 214 0.86 42.70 17.83
N LYS A 215 0.85 43.70 18.70
CA LYS A 215 1.68 44.90 18.70
C LYS A 215 3.16 44.52 18.90
N LYS A 216 4.01 45.02 17.98
CA LYS A 216 5.48 44.88 18.02
C LYS A 216 6.04 45.19 19.40
N THR A 217 6.78 44.24 19.97
CA THR A 217 7.69 44.50 21.10
C THR A 217 9.05 43.86 20.81
N VAL A 218 10.01 44.77 20.62
CA VAL A 218 11.45 44.74 20.92
C VAL A 218 12.23 43.43 20.72
N GLU A 219 13.05 43.48 19.68
CA GLU A 219 14.22 42.67 19.38
C GLU A 219 15.10 42.44 20.63
N THR A 220 15.13 41.21 21.13
CA THR A 220 16.17 40.73 22.04
C THR A 220 16.87 39.57 21.35
N ALA A 221 18.20 39.59 21.37
CA ALA A 221 19.09 38.67 20.67
C ALA A 221 18.73 37.18 20.91
N PRO A 222 18.91 36.30 19.91
CA PRO A 222 18.50 34.91 20.01
C PRO A 222 19.40 34.16 21.00
N GLN A 223 18.86 33.88 22.19
CA GLN A 223 19.29 32.71 22.94
C GLN A 223 18.82 31.49 22.14
N VAL A 224 19.77 30.66 21.72
CA VAL A 224 19.49 29.35 21.13
C VAL A 224 18.92 28.47 22.26
N SER A 225 17.62 28.54 22.47
CA SER A 225 16.90 27.57 23.28
C SER A 225 16.96 26.25 22.52
N VAL A 226 17.71 25.28 23.04
CA VAL A 226 17.56 23.88 22.66
C VAL A 226 16.08 23.55 22.88
N HIS A 227 15.37 23.23 21.81
CA HIS A 227 13.94 22.96 21.90
C HIS A 227 13.77 21.66 22.69
N GLU A 228 12.86 21.60 23.65
CA GLU A 228 12.61 20.39 24.46
C GLU A 228 12.28 19.17 23.59
N PHE A 229 11.76 19.41 22.38
CA PHE A 229 11.51 18.40 21.36
C PHE A 229 12.75 17.71 20.78
N ASP A 230 13.92 18.36 20.76
CA ASP A 230 15.17 17.73 20.31
C ASP A 230 15.55 16.55 21.22
N GLU A 231 15.20 16.64 22.52
CA GLU A 231 15.42 15.56 23.48
C GLU A 231 14.50 14.36 23.22
N TYR A 232 13.23 14.61 22.89
CA TYR A 232 12.29 13.55 22.54
C TYR A 232 12.64 12.86 21.22
N GLU A 233 13.15 13.58 20.23
CA GLU A 233 13.61 12.98 18.96
C GLU A 233 14.76 12.00 19.23
N LYS A 234 15.73 12.41 20.06
CA LYS A 234 16.82 11.54 20.48
C LYS A 234 16.33 10.31 21.26
N GLN A 235 15.42 10.50 22.23
CA GLN A 235 14.84 9.39 22.99
C GLN A 235 14.10 8.40 22.08
N LEU A 236 13.40 8.90 21.06
CA LEU A 236 12.71 8.07 20.08
C LEU A 236 13.69 7.24 19.24
N ASP A 237 14.77 7.84 18.78
CA ASP A 237 15.80 7.15 18.01
C ASP A 237 16.53 6.09 18.84
N ASP A 238 16.86 6.40 20.09
CA ASP A 238 17.46 5.44 21.03
C ASP A 238 16.52 4.24 21.25
N LEU A 239 15.22 4.49 21.46
CA LEU A 239 14.21 3.45 21.65
C LEU A 239 13.99 2.59 20.40
N LYS A 240 14.00 3.19 19.20
CA LYS A 240 13.95 2.45 17.93
C LYS A 240 15.13 1.52 17.76
N ASN A 241 16.34 2.01 18.05
CA ASN A 241 17.55 1.22 17.95
C ASN A 241 17.55 0.04 18.94
N GLU A 242 17.05 0.25 20.16
CA GLU A 242 16.89 -0.81 21.15
C GLU A 242 15.85 -1.84 20.71
N TYR A 243 14.68 -1.39 20.28
CA TYR A 243 13.60 -2.26 19.81
C TYR A 243 14.04 -3.16 18.65
N TYR A 244 14.72 -2.63 17.63
CA TYR A 244 15.15 -3.45 16.48
C TYR A 244 16.21 -4.49 16.85
N LYS A 245 17.04 -4.24 17.86
CA LYS A 245 17.94 -5.27 18.39
C LYS A 245 17.16 -6.40 19.05
N LYS A 246 16.10 -6.07 19.79
CA LYS A 246 15.18 -7.03 20.42
C LYS A 246 14.41 -7.84 19.36
N ASP A 247 13.83 -7.18 18.36
CA ASP A 247 13.13 -7.85 17.24
C ASP A 247 14.03 -8.86 16.52
N SER A 248 15.24 -8.43 16.15
CA SER A 248 16.21 -9.31 15.50
C SER A 248 16.57 -10.53 16.36
N ARG A 249 16.76 -10.32 17.67
CA ARG A 249 17.07 -11.41 18.61
C ARG A 249 15.90 -12.36 18.80
N ALA A 250 14.67 -11.84 18.87
CA ALA A 250 13.47 -12.67 18.97
C ALA A 250 13.33 -13.58 17.75
N ARG A 251 13.50 -13.03 16.54
CA ARG A 251 13.46 -13.81 15.28
C ARG A 251 14.52 -14.90 15.24
N GLU A 252 15.76 -14.58 15.62
CA GLU A 252 16.85 -15.57 15.68
C GLU A 252 16.52 -16.73 16.63
N LEU A 253 15.95 -16.44 17.80
CA LEU A 253 15.54 -17.47 18.76
C LEU A 253 14.38 -18.33 18.24
N ILE A 254 13.40 -17.72 17.58
CA ILE A 254 12.28 -18.43 16.94
C ILE A 254 12.80 -19.35 15.84
N GLU A 255 13.68 -18.87 14.96
CA GLU A 255 14.28 -19.66 13.87
C GLU A 255 15.14 -20.80 14.38
N LYS A 256 15.88 -20.59 15.49
CA LYS A 256 16.69 -21.63 16.12
C LYS A 256 15.84 -22.73 16.75
N LYS A 257 14.68 -22.38 17.30
CA LYS A 257 13.83 -23.30 18.07
C LYS A 257 12.81 -24.04 17.22
N PHE A 258 12.24 -23.38 16.22
CA PHE A 258 11.15 -23.93 15.43
C PHE A 258 11.56 -24.00 13.95
N GLU A 259 11.55 -25.20 13.38
CA GLU A 259 11.80 -25.36 11.94
C GLU A 259 10.61 -24.83 11.13
N PRO A 260 10.82 -23.95 10.15
CA PRO A 260 9.78 -23.62 9.18
C PRO A 260 9.39 -24.90 8.40
N PRO A 261 8.09 -25.13 8.08
CA PRO A 261 6.95 -24.22 8.23
C PRO A 261 6.00 -24.63 9.37
N GLN A 262 6.51 -24.97 10.56
CA GLN A 262 5.63 -25.37 11.67
C GLN A 262 4.64 -24.26 12.03
N MET A 263 3.40 -24.63 12.37
CA MET A 263 2.35 -23.68 12.77
C MET A 263 2.80 -22.75 13.90
N THR A 264 3.59 -23.29 14.84
CA THR A 264 4.17 -22.56 15.96
C THR A 264 5.14 -21.48 15.49
N TYR A 265 6.05 -21.80 14.56
CA TYR A 265 6.95 -20.81 13.94
C TYR A 265 6.15 -19.66 13.32
N THR A 266 5.15 -19.97 12.49
CA THR A 266 4.34 -18.96 11.81
C THR A 266 3.58 -18.07 12.78
N LYS A 267 3.06 -18.62 13.89
CA LYS A 267 2.39 -17.82 14.93
C LYS A 267 3.35 -16.84 15.59
N PHE A 268 4.52 -17.31 16.07
CA PHE A 268 5.50 -16.44 16.72
C PHE A 268 5.99 -15.32 15.80
N ILE A 269 6.34 -15.64 14.55
CA ILE A 269 6.75 -14.62 13.57
C ILE A 269 5.62 -13.61 13.32
N SER A 270 4.37 -14.05 13.19
CA SER A 270 3.23 -13.15 12.98
C SER A 270 3.02 -12.18 14.15
N VAL A 271 3.28 -12.61 15.38
CA VAL A 271 3.18 -11.76 16.58
C VAL A 271 4.30 -10.74 16.61
N VAL A 272 5.53 -11.15 16.31
CA VAL A 272 6.69 -10.25 16.19
C VAL A 272 6.50 -9.22 15.06
N ASP A 273 6.00 -9.65 13.89
CA ASP A 273 5.66 -8.76 12.77
C ASP A 273 4.58 -7.74 13.14
N SER A 274 3.54 -8.19 13.87
CA SER A 274 2.45 -7.33 14.33
C SER A 274 2.93 -6.30 15.35
N SER A 275 3.78 -6.73 16.30
CA SER A 275 4.44 -5.84 17.26
C SER A 275 5.30 -4.79 16.54
N THR A 276 6.10 -5.20 15.56
CA THR A 276 6.97 -4.28 14.79
C THR A 276 6.16 -3.25 14.03
N LYS A 277 5.06 -3.67 13.39
CA LYS A 277 4.17 -2.76 12.68
C LYS A 277 3.59 -1.71 13.63
N LEU A 278 3.13 -2.14 14.80
CA LEU A 278 2.51 -1.25 15.79
C LEU A 278 3.52 -0.28 16.40
N PHE A 279 4.71 -0.77 16.74
CA PHE A 279 5.82 0.04 17.22
C PHE A 279 6.19 1.13 16.21
N ASN A 280 6.34 0.79 14.94
CA ASN A 280 6.66 1.76 13.89
C ASN A 280 5.55 2.80 13.70
N GLN A 281 4.28 2.40 13.77
CA GLN A 281 3.14 3.32 13.67
C GLN A 281 3.15 4.35 14.82
N GLU A 282 3.36 3.91 16.06
CA GLU A 282 3.43 4.83 17.20
C GLU A 282 4.69 5.71 17.17
N ALA A 283 5.82 5.19 16.71
CA ALA A 283 7.03 5.97 16.52
C ALA A 283 6.85 7.08 15.46
N ASP A 284 6.20 6.76 14.33
CA ASP A 284 5.85 7.74 13.30
C ASP A 284 4.86 8.79 13.82
N ASN A 285 3.92 8.38 14.67
CA ASN A 285 3.00 9.30 15.33
C ASN A 285 3.74 10.30 16.23
N ILE A 286 4.68 9.84 17.06
CA ILE A 286 5.52 10.71 17.90
C ILE A 286 6.35 11.67 17.02
N SER A 287 7.03 11.15 16.00
CA SER A 287 7.83 11.97 15.08
C SER A 287 6.99 13.04 14.38
N ASN A 288 5.77 12.70 13.97
CA ASN A 288 4.84 13.67 13.37
C ASN A 288 4.39 14.73 14.38
N ILE A 289 4.10 14.37 15.63
CA ILE A 289 3.75 15.33 16.68
C ILE A 289 4.91 16.29 16.92
N ILE A 290 6.12 15.77 17.11
CA ILE A 290 7.35 16.56 17.30
C ILE A 290 7.57 17.54 16.15
N ARG A 291 7.47 17.06 14.90
CA ARG A 291 7.73 17.86 13.71
C ARG A 291 6.66 18.92 13.42
N LEU A 292 5.40 18.65 13.78
CA LEU A 292 4.27 19.54 13.49
C LEU A 292 3.95 20.50 14.64
N ALA A 293 4.49 20.26 15.84
CA ALA A 293 4.35 21.16 16.97
C ALA A 293 5.04 22.49 16.67
N SER A 294 4.28 23.58 16.64
CA SER A 294 4.82 24.92 16.43
C SER A 294 5.46 25.51 17.69
N GLU A 295 5.04 25.03 18.87
CA GLU A 295 5.48 25.49 20.19
C GLU A 295 5.37 24.34 21.20
N ASP A 296 6.20 24.37 22.23
CA ASP A 296 6.12 23.44 23.37
C ASP A 296 4.81 23.72 24.13
N SER A 297 3.93 22.73 24.25
CA SER A 297 2.72 22.84 25.07
C SER A 297 2.54 21.63 25.98
N PRO A 298 2.04 21.80 27.22
CA PRO A 298 1.85 20.69 28.16
C PRO A 298 0.95 19.58 27.60
N ARG A 299 0.02 19.93 26.71
CA ARG A 299 -0.85 18.96 26.04
C ARG A 299 -0.06 18.08 25.07
N ILE A 300 0.79 18.70 24.23
CA ILE A 300 1.64 17.97 23.28
C ILE A 300 2.62 17.09 24.03
N GLU A 301 3.24 17.61 25.09
CA GLU A 301 4.15 16.85 25.95
C GLU A 301 3.46 15.62 26.58
N SER A 302 2.24 15.79 27.11
CA SER A 302 1.47 14.68 27.67
C SER A 302 1.12 13.61 26.64
N GLU A 303 0.84 14.00 25.40
CA GLU A 303 0.56 13.10 24.28
C GLU A 303 1.82 12.31 23.88
N ILE A 304 2.96 13.00 23.73
CA ILE A 304 4.25 12.39 23.43
C ILE A 304 4.62 11.37 24.53
N LYS A 305 4.52 11.75 25.80
CA LYS A 305 4.79 10.86 26.95
C LYS A 305 3.88 9.64 26.96
N SER A 306 2.58 9.82 26.69
CA SER A 306 1.63 8.72 26.59
C SER A 306 2.05 7.71 25.52
N LYS A 307 2.44 8.20 24.32
CA LYS A 307 2.90 7.34 23.23
C LYS A 307 4.25 6.67 23.51
N PHE A 308 5.18 7.35 24.19
CA PHE A 308 6.41 6.72 24.68
C PHE A 308 6.14 5.58 25.65
N ASN A 309 5.17 5.74 26.56
CA ASN A 309 4.76 4.64 27.45
C ASN A 309 4.22 3.44 26.67
N THR A 310 3.48 3.68 25.59
CA THR A 310 3.02 2.63 24.68
C THR A 310 4.19 1.93 23.98
N LEU A 311 5.15 2.68 23.43
CA LEU A 311 6.35 2.10 22.80
C LEU A 311 7.18 1.26 23.78
N ASN A 312 7.38 1.75 25.01
CA ASN A 312 8.07 1.00 26.06
C ASN A 312 7.31 -0.29 26.41
N SER A 313 5.98 -0.22 26.58
CA SER A 313 5.15 -1.41 26.83
C SER A 313 5.26 -2.47 25.73
N ILE A 314 5.27 -2.04 24.46
CA ILE A 314 5.50 -2.94 23.32
C ILE A 314 6.90 -3.57 23.38
N SER A 315 7.92 -2.77 23.68
CA SER A 315 9.30 -3.26 23.83
C SER A 315 9.44 -4.25 24.99
N ASP A 316 8.82 -3.98 26.14
CA ASP A 316 8.90 -4.82 27.33
C ASP A 316 8.22 -6.18 27.10
N LYS A 317 7.10 -6.20 26.37
CA LYS A 317 6.46 -7.46 25.98
C LYS A 317 7.29 -8.27 25.00
N LEU A 318 8.04 -7.61 24.10
CA LEU A 318 8.99 -8.30 23.22
C LEU A 318 10.17 -8.89 24.01
N ASP A 319 10.66 -8.20 25.04
CA ASP A 319 11.63 -8.77 25.97
C ASP A 319 11.08 -9.99 26.71
N GLY A 320 9.83 -9.92 27.20
CA GLY A 320 9.16 -11.07 27.81
C GLY A 320 9.12 -12.30 26.88
N LEU A 321 8.85 -12.08 25.59
CA LEU A 321 8.89 -13.14 24.58
C LEU A 321 10.31 -13.71 24.41
N ILE A 322 11.33 -12.85 24.37
CA ILE A 322 12.73 -13.28 24.27
C ILE A 322 13.10 -14.12 25.48
N ASP A 323 12.76 -13.69 26.70
CA ASP A 323 13.08 -14.40 27.94
C ASP A 323 12.42 -15.77 27.98
N GLU A 324 11.15 -15.87 27.59
CA GLU A 324 10.46 -17.16 27.49
C GLU A 324 11.02 -18.07 26.40
N LEU A 325 11.37 -17.52 25.24
CA LEU A 325 12.05 -18.27 24.18
C LEU A 325 13.40 -18.80 24.66
N VAL A 326 14.15 -18.02 25.46
CA VAL A 326 15.42 -18.44 26.05
C VAL A 326 15.21 -19.53 27.10
N LEU A 327 14.27 -19.35 28.04
CA LEU A 327 13.97 -20.33 29.09
C LEU A 327 13.47 -21.66 28.51
N SER A 328 12.68 -21.59 27.45
CA SER A 328 12.10 -22.75 26.80
C SER A 328 13.07 -23.44 25.82
N LEU A 329 14.31 -22.97 25.68
CA LEU A 329 15.41 -23.74 25.07
C LEU A 329 15.96 -24.80 26.05
N ASP A 330 15.67 -24.70 27.34
CA ASP A 330 15.88 -25.80 28.28
C ASP A 330 14.71 -26.81 28.22
N PRO A 331 14.97 -28.12 28.20
CA PRO A 331 13.98 -29.15 27.84
C PRO A 331 12.85 -29.40 28.86
N ALA A 332 12.60 -28.49 29.81
CA ALA A 332 11.77 -28.75 31.00
C ALA A 332 10.45 -27.97 31.13
N GLY A 333 10.10 -27.03 30.23
CA GLY A 333 8.85 -26.26 30.38
C GLY A 333 8.32 -25.68 29.06
N ASN A 334 7.14 -26.12 28.63
CA ASN A 334 6.53 -25.73 27.36
C ASN A 334 5.16 -25.04 27.51
N ASP A 335 4.63 -24.96 28.74
CA ASP A 335 3.25 -24.51 28.99
C ASP A 335 3.12 -22.97 29.15
N ASP A 336 4.21 -22.27 29.48
CA ASP A 336 4.14 -20.82 29.79
C ASP A 336 4.13 -19.92 28.54
N VAL A 337 4.66 -20.39 27.41
CA VAL A 337 4.86 -19.56 26.20
C VAL A 337 3.54 -19.14 25.53
N GLU A 338 2.49 -19.95 25.68
CA GLU A 338 1.18 -19.66 25.08
C GLU A 338 0.45 -18.52 25.81
N GLY A 339 0.75 -18.31 27.11
CA GLY A 339 0.20 -17.20 27.89
C GLY A 339 0.72 -15.85 27.46
N LEU A 340 2.03 -15.74 27.18
CA LEU A 340 2.64 -14.47 26.78
C LEU A 340 2.32 -14.07 25.34
N LEU A 341 2.09 -15.04 24.46
CA LEU A 341 1.51 -14.80 23.14
C LEU A 341 0.14 -14.13 23.26
N GLY A 342 -0.72 -14.65 24.15
CA GLY A 342 -2.02 -14.06 24.44
C GLY A 342 -1.90 -12.63 24.98
N ASP A 343 -0.92 -12.37 25.84
CA ASP A 343 -0.66 -11.02 26.36
C ASP A 343 -0.20 -10.02 25.29
N MET A 344 0.67 -10.45 24.36
CA MET A 344 1.07 -9.61 23.22
C MET A 344 -0.11 -9.33 22.28
N GLU A 345 -0.92 -10.35 21.98
CA GLU A 345 -2.13 -10.19 21.16
C GLU A 345 -3.13 -9.23 21.82
N ASN A 346 -3.36 -9.37 23.12
CA ASN A 346 -4.23 -8.49 23.90
C ASN A 346 -3.72 -7.05 23.92
N LEU A 347 -2.41 -6.83 24.04
CA LEU A 347 -1.82 -5.50 23.97
C LEU A 347 -2.01 -4.89 22.58
N ILE A 348 -1.72 -5.67 21.53
CA ILE A 348 -1.91 -5.26 20.12
C ILE A 348 -3.37 -4.84 19.90
N ASP A 349 -4.32 -5.63 20.37
CA ASP A 349 -5.74 -5.34 20.21
C ASP A 349 -6.21 -4.18 21.09
N SER A 350 -5.67 -4.03 22.31
CA SER A 350 -5.94 -2.87 23.17
C SER A 350 -5.49 -1.56 22.53
N ILE A 351 -4.34 -1.55 21.84
CA ILE A 351 -3.82 -0.34 21.20
C ILE A 351 -4.62 -0.03 19.93
N LYS A 352 -5.03 -1.05 19.15
CA LYS A 352 -5.94 -0.86 18.00
C LYS A 352 -7.27 -0.20 18.39
N ASN A 353 -7.72 -0.38 19.63
CA ASN A 353 -8.98 0.18 20.13
C ASN A 353 -8.84 1.60 20.72
N TYR A 354 -7.62 2.17 20.73
CA TYR A 354 -7.36 3.52 21.25
C TYR A 354 -7.44 4.62 20.19
N ASP A 355 -7.51 4.24 18.90
CA ASP A 355 -7.77 5.12 17.75
C ASP A 355 -9.27 5.10 17.36
#